data_AF-A0A0G2AZN5-F1
#
_entry.id   AF-A0A0G2AZN5-F1
#
_cell.length_a   1.000
_cell.length_b   1.000
_cell.length_c   1.000
_cell.angle_alpha   90.00
_cell.angle_beta   90.00
_cell.angle_gamma   90.00
#
_symmetry.space_group_name_H-M   'P 1'
#
loop_
_entity.id
_entity.type
_entity.pdbx_description
1 polymer ?
#
loop_
_entity_poly.entity_id
_entity_poly.type
_entity_poly.pdbx_seq_one_letter_code
_entity_poly.pdbx_strand_id
1 'polypeptide(L)' 'GKQQWYLSFNEVRFAWRLLDPIQAHLTKPNTPLYTYTAGTEGPKEAGKWVERDGIHWF' A
#
# COMPACT_ATOMS: atom_id res chain seq x y z
N GLY A 1 -15.90 27.47 6.39
CA GLY A 1 -16.25 26.16 7.00
C GLY A 1 -15.06 25.59 7.74
N LYS A 2 -15.24 24.62 8.65
CA LYS A 2 -14.13 23.95 9.36
C LYS A 2 -13.37 23.02 8.41
N GLN A 3 -12.05 23.16 8.32
CA GLN A 3 -11.21 22.44 7.33
C GLN A 3 -10.45 21.23 7.90
N GLN A 4 -10.46 21.04 9.22
CA GLN A 4 -9.70 20.01 9.95
C GLN A 4 -10.05 18.54 9.64
N TRP A 5 -11.11 18.29 8.87
CA TRP A 5 -11.50 16.96 8.40
C TRP A 5 -11.26 16.75 6.90
N TYR A 6 -10.53 17.69 6.28
CA TYR A 6 -10.19 17.66 4.86
C TYR A 6 -8.68 17.66 4.73
N LEU A 7 -8.18 16.98 3.70
CA LEU A 7 -6.77 17.05 3.34
C LEU A 7 -6.45 18.44 2.79
N SER A 8 -5.36 19.01 3.27
CA SER A 8 -4.71 20.14 2.62
C SER A 8 -4.08 19.73 1.30
N PHE A 9 -3.86 20.69 0.41
CA PHE A 9 -3.15 20.44 -0.84
C PHE A 9 -1.76 19.83 -0.62
N ASN A 10 -1.05 20.24 0.43
CA ASN A 10 0.28 19.72 0.73
C ASN A 10 0.27 18.25 1.12
N GLU A 11 -0.73 17.81 1.90
CA GLU A 11 -0.90 16.40 2.25
C GLU A 11 -1.21 15.54 1.02
N VAL A 12 -2.10 16.01 0.15
CA VAL A 12 -2.41 15.33 -1.12
C VAL A 12 -1.16 15.24 -2.00
N ARG A 13 -0.43 16.35 -2.17
CA ARG A 13 0.80 16.38 -2.96
C ARG A 13 1.87 15.43 -2.40
N PHE A 14 2.00 15.35 -1.08
CA PHE A 14 2.96 14.45 -0.45
C PHE A 14 2.58 12.98 -0.65
N ALA A 15 1.30 12.63 -0.49
CA ALA A 15 0.80 11.28 -0.74
C ALA A 15 1.10 10.83 -2.18
N TRP A 16 0.89 11.69 -3.18
CA TRP A 16 1.25 11.38 -4.57
C TRP A 16 2.74 11.18 -4.79
N ARG A 17 3.60 12.04 -4.22
CA ARG A 17 5.06 11.88 -4.33
C ARG A 17 5.57 10.56 -3.74
N LEU A 18 4.87 10.02 -2.74
CA LEU A 18 5.17 8.71 -2.19
C LEU A 18 4.69 7.56 -3.10
N LEU A 19 3.50 7.70 -3.69
CA LEU A 19 2.87 6.65 -4.51
C LEU A 19 3.44 6.57 -5.93
N ASP A 20 3.79 7.68 -6.57
CA ASP A 20 4.29 7.74 -7.95
C ASP A 20 5.42 6.73 -8.25
N PRO A 21 6.52 6.63 -7.46
CA PRO A 21 7.57 5.65 -7.72
C PRO A 21 7.11 4.20 -7.52
N ILE A 22 6.16 3.96 -6.60
CA ILE A 22 5.57 2.64 -6.37
C ILE A 22 4.74 2.24 -7.60
N GLN A 23 3.88 3.15 -8.10
CA GLN A 23 3.09 2.91 -9.30
C GLN A 23 3.99 2.64 -10.51
N ALA A 24 5.05 3.42 -10.71
CA ALA A 24 6.03 3.18 -11.78
C ALA A 24 6.71 1.81 -11.68
N HIS A 25 6.92 1.29 -10.47
CA HIS A 25 7.41 -0.08 -10.28
C HIS A 25 6.34 -1.13 -10.57
N LEU A 26 5.10 -0.93 -10.11
CA LEU A 26 3.99 -1.86 -10.31
C LEU A 26 3.57 -2.03 -11.78
N THR A 27 3.79 -1.02 -12.62
CA THR A 27 3.49 -1.10 -14.07
C THR A 27 4.47 -1.99 -14.85
N LYS A 28 5.60 -2.40 -14.25
CA LYS A 28 6.58 -3.27 -14.92
C LYS A 28 6.03 -4.70 -15.03
N PRO A 29 6.19 -5.37 -16.19
CA PRO A 29 5.64 -6.73 -16.39
C PRO A 29 6.29 -7.79 -15.49
N ASN A 30 7.49 -7.51 -14.97
CA ASN A 30 8.23 -8.43 -14.11
C ASN A 30 7.88 -8.28 -12.63
N THR A 31 7.00 -7.34 -12.27
CA THR A 31 6.60 -7.14 -10.88
C THR A 31 5.61 -8.24 -10.49
N PRO A 32 5.91 -9.06 -9.46
CA PRO A 32 5.04 -10.17 -9.08
C PRO A 32 3.66 -9.70 -8.64
N LEU A 33 2.62 -10.31 -9.20
CA LEU A 33 1.22 -10.11 -8.77
C LEU A 33 0.73 -11.39 -8.07
N TYR A 34 0.73 -11.36 -6.74
CA TYR A 34 0.29 -12.49 -5.93
C TYR A 34 -1.23 -12.61 -5.90
N THR A 35 -1.73 -13.83 -5.90
CA THR A 35 -3.16 -14.13 -5.81
C THR A 35 -3.52 -14.64 -4.43
N TYR A 36 -4.81 -14.58 -4.09
CA TYR A 36 -5.33 -15.10 -2.84
C TYR A 36 -6.75 -15.60 -3.04
N THR A 37 -7.19 -16.52 -2.18
CA THR A 37 -8.55 -17.04 -2.21
C THR A 37 -9.51 -16.00 -1.63
N ALA A 38 -10.63 -15.74 -2.29
CA ALA A 38 -11.65 -14.84 -1.78
C ALA A 38 -12.12 -15.27 -0.38
N GLY A 39 -12.30 -14.30 0.54
CA GLY A 39 -12.63 -14.55 1.94
C GLY A 39 -11.42 -14.84 2.85
N THR A 40 -10.20 -14.82 2.30
CA THR A 40 -8.95 -14.85 3.10
C THR A 40 -8.40 -13.44 3.33
N GLU A 41 -7.40 -13.33 4.19
CA GLU A 41 -6.72 -12.07 4.57
C GLU A 41 -5.77 -11.52 3.50
N GLY A 42 -5.72 -12.16 2.33
CA GLY A 42 -4.84 -11.76 1.23
C GLY A 42 -3.73 -12.78 0.95
N PRO A 43 -2.72 -12.40 0.15
CA PRO A 43 -1.64 -13.29 -0.25
C PRO A 43 -0.72 -13.60 0.94
N LYS A 44 -0.17 -14.81 0.98
CA LYS A 44 0.72 -15.28 2.06
C LYS A 44 1.97 -14.39 2.20
N GLU A 45 2.37 -13.78 1.10
CA GLU A 45 3.51 -12.87 0.99
C GLU A 45 3.30 -11.59 1.81
N ALA A 46 2.05 -11.11 1.97
CA ALA A 46 1.75 -9.97 2.83
C ALA A 46 2.03 -10.28 4.31
N GLY A 47 1.66 -11.48 4.77
CA GLY A 47 1.98 -11.96 6.13
C GLY A 47 3.49 -12.07 6.35
N LYS A 48 4.20 -12.78 5.45
CA LYS A 48 5.67 -12.93 5.52
C LYS A 48 6.42 -11.60 5.55
N TRP A 49 5.94 -10.60 4.82
CA TRP A 49 6.57 -9.29 4.77
C TRP A 49 6.49 -8.54 6.10
N VAL A 50 5.33 -8.61 6.77
CA VAL A 50 5.12 -7.98 8.08
C VAL A 50 5.83 -8.76 9.20
N GLU A 51 5.81 -10.10 9.14
CA GLU A 51 6.54 -10.98 10.06
C GLU A 51 8.06 -10.75 10.04
N ARG A 52 8.64 -10.41 8.87
CA ARG A 52 10.05 -10.07 8.74
C ARG A 52 10.46 -8.93 9.68
N ASP A 53 9.54 -8.01 9.93
CA ASP A 53 9.78 -6.83 10.76
C ASP A 53 9.28 -7.04 12.21
N GLY A 54 8.92 -8.29 12.58
CA GLY A 54 8.46 -8.68 13.91
C GLY A 54 7.04 -8.22 14.25
N ILE A 55 6.25 -7.87 13.24
CA ILE A 55 4.89 -7.35 13.37
C ILE A 55 3.91 -8.46 12.95
N HIS A 56 2.69 -8.43 13.49
CA HIS A 56 1.59 -9.31 13.11
C HIS A 56 0.34 -8.50 12.74
N TRP A 57 -0.44 -9.00 11.78
CA TRP A 57 -1.77 -8.48 11.46
C TRP A 57 -2.76 -8.85 12.58
N PHE A 58 -3.69 -7.96 12.91
CA PHE A 58 -4.70 -8.12 13.96
C PHE A 58 -6.10 -8.31 13.39
#